data_AF-A0A350KLV2-F1
#
_entry.id   AF-A0A350KLV2-F1
#
_cell.length_a   1.000
_cell.length_b   1.000
_cell.length_c   1.000
_cell.angle_alpha   90.00
_cell.angle_beta   90.00
_cell.angle_gamma   90.00
#
_symmetry.space_group_name_H-M   'P 1'
#
loop_
_entity.id
_entity.type
_entity.pdbx_description
1 polymer ?
#
loop_
_entity_poly.entity_id
_entity_poly.type
_entity_poly.pdbx_seq_one_letter_code
_entity_poly.pdbx_strand_id
1 'polypeptide(L)' 'MIGATKVQRATMLGLGLKKMNAEKVLQDTPAVRGMITKVAHLVTVVED' A
#
# COMPACT_ATOMS: atom_id res chain seq x y z
N MET A 1 -12.27 1.10 2.29
CA MET A 1 -11.85 -0.30 2.44
C MET A 1 -12.63 -0.93 3.60
N ILE A 2 -13.60 -1.79 3.29
CA ILE A 2 -14.44 -2.48 4.27
C ILE A 2 -13.64 -3.68 4.80
N GLY A 3 -13.58 -3.88 6.12
CA GLY A 3 -12.91 -5.03 6.75
C GLY A 3 -11.42 -4.90 7.07
N ALA A 4 -10.69 -3.91 6.55
CA ALA A 4 -9.27 -3.71 6.89
C ALA A 4 -9.06 -3.19 8.32
N THR A 5 -8.06 -3.73 9.01
CA THR A 5 -7.65 -3.32 10.35
C THR A 5 -7.13 -1.87 10.38
N LYS A 6 -7.09 -1.25 11.56
CA LYS A 6 -6.56 0.12 11.72
C LYS A 6 -5.12 0.26 11.21
N VAL A 7 -4.29 -0.76 11.44
CA VAL A 7 -2.89 -0.78 11.00
C VAL A 7 -2.80 -0.83 9.48
N GLN A 8 -3.56 -1.71 8.82
CA GLN A 8 -3.59 -1.81 7.36
C GLN A 8 -4.06 -0.49 6.73
N ARG A 9 -5.10 0.13 7.29
CA ARG A 9 -5.56 1.45 6.82
C ARG A 9 -4.46 2.51 6.94
N ALA A 10 -3.73 2.55 8.05
CA ALA A 10 -2.62 3.48 8.24
C ALA A 10 -1.47 3.22 7.25
N THR A 11 -1.12 1.95 6.99
CA THR A 11 -0.11 1.58 5.98
C THR A 11 -0.53 2.02 4.58
N MET A 12 -1.77 1.74 4.18
CA MET A 12 -2.31 2.16 2.88
C MET A 12 -2.32 3.69 2.73
N LEU A 13 -2.69 4.42 3.79
CA LEU A 13 -2.61 5.89 3.82
C LEU A 13 -1.16 6.39 3.69
N GLY A 14 -0.20 5.74 4.36
CA GLY A 14 1.22 6.06 4.25
C GLY A 14 1.81 5.78 2.86
N LEU A 15 1.30 4.77 2.16
CA LEU A 15 1.61 4.50 0.74
C LEU A 15 0.88 5.43 -0.23
N GLY A 16 -0.02 6.31 0.25
CA GLY A 16 -0.79 7.24 -0.58
C GLY A 16 -2.06 6.66 -1.20
N LEU A 17 -2.46 5.43 -0.83
CA LEU A 17 -3.58 4.70 -1.40
C LEU A 17 -4.89 4.99 -0.63
N LYS A 18 -5.55 6.10 -0.98
CA LYS A 18 -6.75 6.61 -0.26
C LYS A 18 -8.09 6.00 -0.73
N LYS A 19 -8.16 5.50 -1.97
CA LYS A 19 -9.38 4.98 -2.60
C LYS A 19 -9.10 3.64 -3.30
N MET A 20 -10.15 2.89 -3.62
CA MET A 20 -10.01 1.66 -4.42
C MET A 20 -9.45 2.00 -5.80
N ASN A 21 -8.62 1.11 -6.34
CA ASN A 21 -7.94 1.26 -7.63
C ASN A 21 -7.10 2.55 -7.74
N ALA A 22 -6.66 3.11 -6.61
CA ALA A 22 -5.66 4.17 -6.62
C ALA A 22 -4.30 3.56 -6.97
N GLU A 23 -3.54 4.29 -7.78
CA GLU A 23 -2.19 3.92 -8.16
C GLU A 23 -1.22 5.03 -7.75
N LYS A 24 -0.01 4.64 -7.37
CA LYS A 24 1.04 5.57 -6.96
C LYS A 24 2.42 4.98 -7.24
N VAL A 25 3.21 5.71 -8.02
CA VAL A 25 4.64 5.44 -8.18
C VAL A 25 5.36 5.87 -6.90
N LEU A 26 6.13 4.95 -6.32
CA LEU A 26 6.91 5.15 -5.10
C LEU A 26 8.36 4.80 -5.36
N GLN A 27 9.28 5.45 -4.63
CA GLN A 27 10.69 5.13 -4.72
C GLN A 27 10.95 3.73 -4.17
N ASP A 28 11.75 2.96 -4.90
CA ASP A 28 12.15 1.62 -4.48
C ASP A 28 13.16 1.67 -3.34
N THR A 29 12.63 1.67 -2.11
CA THR A 29 13.41 1.67 -0.87
C THR A 29 13.03 0.49 0.01
N PRO A 30 13.95 0.00 0.88
CA PRO A 30 13.63 -1.09 1.81
C PRO A 30 12.42 -0.78 2.71
N ALA A 31 12.24 0.50 3.08
CA ALA A 31 11.10 0.95 3.88
C ALA A 31 9.77 0.78 3.12
N VAL A 32 9.71 1.22 1.86
CA VAL A 32 8.52 1.09 1.01
C VAL A 32 8.20 -0.38 0.74
N ARG A 33 9.22 -1.21 0.40
CA ARG A 33 9.04 -2.66 0.25
C ARG A 33 8.47 -3.29 1.51
N GLY A 34 9.00 -2.95 2.69
CA GLY A 34 8.50 -3.45 3.97
C GLY A 34 7.05 -3.05 4.26
N MET A 35 6.65 -1.84 3.87
CA MET A 35 5.25 -1.40 3.95
C MET A 35 4.35 -2.19 3.00
N ILE A 36 4.77 -2.40 1.76
CA ILE A 36 4.04 -3.22 0.77
C ILE A 36 3.86 -4.65 1.28
N THR A 37 4.91 -5.29 1.79
CA THR A 37 4.85 -6.66 2.32
C THR A 37 3.79 -6.82 3.41
N LYS A 38 3.59 -5.81 4.27
CA LYS A 38 2.56 -5.83 5.33
C LYS A 38 1.13 -5.81 4.79
N VAL A 39 0.92 -5.29 3.57
CA VAL A 39 -0.39 -5.17 2.92
C VAL A 39 -0.43 -5.88 1.57
N ALA A 40 0.44 -6.87 1.34
CA ALA A 40 0.64 -7.49 0.03
C ALA A 40 -0.63 -8.09 -0.60
N HIS A 41 -1.61 -8.51 0.21
CA HIS A 41 -2.91 -9.03 -0.23
C HIS A 41 -3.95 -7.95 -0.56
N LEU A 42 -3.63 -6.67 -0.31
CA LEU A 42 -4.50 -5.51 -0.56
C LEU A 42 -4.02 -4.65 -1.73
N VAL A 43 -2.83 -4.92 -2.26
CA VAL A 43 -2.19 -4.14 -3.32
C VAL A 43 -1.68 -5.05 -4.42
N THR A 44 -1.43 -4.45 -5.58
CA THR A 44 -0.73 -5.09 -6.69
C THR A 44 0.44 -4.19 -7.03
N VAL A 45 1.63 -4.79 -7.17
CA VAL A 45 2.84 -4.07 -7.59
C VAL A 45 2.96 -4.24 -9.09
N VAL A 46 3.13 -3.12 -9.77
CA VAL A 46 3.39 -3.06 -11.22
C VAL A 46 4.73 -2.35 -11.43
N GLU A 47 5.44 -2.75 -12.47
CA GLU A 47 6.68 -2.10 -12.92
C GLU A 47 6.34 -1.25 -14.14
N ASP A 48 6.74 0.03 -14.13
CA ASP A 48 6.69 0.97 -15.26
C ASP A 48 8.03 1.02 -15.99
#